data_AF-A0A0H3A8V6-F1
#
_entry.id   AF-A0A0H3A8V6-F1
#
_cell.length_a   1.000
_cell.length_b   1.000
_cell.length_c   1.000
_cell.angle_alpha   90.00
_cell.angle_beta   90.00
_cell.angle_gamma   90.00
#
_symmetry.space_group_name_H-M   'P 1'
#
loop_
_entity.id
_entity.type
_entity.pdbx_description
1 polymer ?
#
loop_
_entity_poly.entity_id
_entity_poly.type
_entity_poly.pdbx_seq_one_letter_code
_entity_poly.pdbx_strand_id
1 'polypeptide(L)'
;MSVNQHTFKAVQELDRMTVGQLRERYLDLFGEETKSHNKAYLRKRIAWRIQFLVEGGLTERAKARAAELARNSELRVRQKRDPYKWGSAELRSRSVKGSLGAKHDPRTPPPGVILHREFKGQDVIVTVVDDGFEYEGRTYKSLSAIATEVAGTRWNGYTFFGLGSTSSKRKEATA
;
A
#
# COMPACT_ATOMS: atom_id res chain seq x y z
N MET A 1 31.76 -39.37 19.54
CA MET A 1 30.94 -39.27 18.29
C MET A 1 29.42 -39.34 18.53
N SER A 2 28.89 -39.20 19.76
CA SER A 2 27.46 -39.45 20.06
C SER A 2 26.58 -38.19 20.25
N VAL A 3 27.19 -37.02 20.45
CA VAL A 3 26.49 -35.79 20.85
C VAL A 3 25.54 -35.25 19.76
N ASN A 4 25.95 -35.28 18.49
CA ASN A 4 25.11 -34.79 17.38
C ASN A 4 23.88 -35.65 17.11
N GLN A 5 23.92 -36.96 17.39
CA GLN A 5 22.76 -37.84 17.19
C GLN A 5 21.64 -37.57 18.19
N HIS A 6 21.99 -37.24 19.43
CA HIS A 6 21.02 -36.87 20.46
C HIS A 6 20.32 -35.54 20.12
N THR A 7 21.08 -34.53 19.67
CA THR A 7 20.55 -33.24 19.21
C THR A 7 19.59 -33.41 18.02
N PHE A 8 19.97 -34.24 17.05
CA PHE A 8 19.13 -34.48 15.87
C PHE A 8 17.81 -35.18 16.22
N LYS A 9 17.84 -36.21 17.07
CA LYS A 9 16.63 -36.87 17.57
C LYS A 9 15.72 -35.91 18.32
N ALA A 10 16.28 -35.09 19.21
CA ALA A 10 15.51 -34.10 19.96
C ALA A 10 14.83 -33.06 19.06
N VAL A 11 15.48 -32.65 17.96
CA VAL A 11 14.87 -31.74 16.96
C VAL A 11 13.77 -32.43 16.16
N GLN A 12 13.94 -33.71 15.80
CA GLN A 12 12.90 -34.48 15.10
C GLN A 12 11.65 -34.69 15.96
N GLU A 13 11.78 -34.82 17.28
CA GLU A 13 10.64 -34.93 18.19
C GLU A 13 9.74 -33.68 18.19
N LEU A 14 10.32 -32.48 17.97
CA LEU A 14 9.56 -31.23 17.87
C LEU A 14 8.57 -31.21 16.69
N ASP A 15 8.85 -32.00 15.65
CA ASP A 15 7.95 -32.12 14.50
C ASP A 15 6.68 -32.92 14.81
N ARG A 16 6.70 -33.73 15.86
CA ARG A 16 5.53 -34.51 16.30
C ARG A 16 4.70 -33.79 17.37
N MET A 17 5.28 -32.83 18.08
CA MET A 17 4.61 -32.09 19.13
C MET A 17 3.48 -31.18 18.63
N THR A 18 2.47 -30.98 19.47
CA THR A 18 1.39 -30.00 19.27
C THR A 18 1.85 -28.58 19.62
N VAL A 19 1.06 -27.57 19.28
CA VAL A 19 1.39 -26.16 19.59
C VAL A 19 1.45 -25.93 21.12
N GLY A 20 0.56 -26.56 21.89
CA GLY A 20 0.59 -26.48 23.36
C GLY A 20 1.87 -27.05 23.96
N GLN A 21 2.24 -28.28 23.54
CA GLN A 21 3.48 -28.94 23.96
C GLN A 21 4.73 -28.15 23.56
N LEU A 22 4.73 -27.52 22.38
CA LEU A 22 5.84 -26.65 21.97
C LEU A 22 5.94 -25.39 22.84
N ARG A 23 4.83 -24.87 23.36
CA ARG A 23 4.86 -23.71 24.28
C ARG A 23 5.38 -24.10 25.66
N GLU A 24 5.01 -25.26 26.17
CA GLU A 24 5.58 -25.83 27.41
C GLU A 24 7.09 -26.06 27.25
N ARG A 25 7.50 -26.75 26.17
CA ARG A 25 8.92 -26.98 25.87
C ARG A 25 9.70 -25.67 25.69
N TYR A 26 9.06 -24.63 25.16
CA TYR A 26 9.67 -23.30 25.07
C TYR A 26 9.88 -22.70 26.47
N LEU A 27 8.86 -22.75 27.33
CA LEU A 27 8.94 -22.26 28.71
C LEU A 27 10.07 -22.96 29.47
N ASP A 28 10.20 -24.27 29.33
CA ASP A 28 11.27 -25.05 29.99
C ASP A 28 12.68 -24.62 29.56
N LEU A 29 12.87 -24.32 28.26
CA LEU A 29 14.19 -24.03 27.69
C LEU A 29 14.61 -22.55 27.77
N PHE A 30 13.63 -21.64 27.84
CA PHE A 30 13.84 -20.20 27.85
C PHE A 30 13.45 -19.53 29.18
N GLY A 31 12.65 -20.18 30.02
CA GLY A 31 12.13 -19.61 31.27
C GLY A 31 11.04 -18.55 31.06
N GLU A 32 10.57 -18.34 29.83
CA GLU A 32 9.61 -17.30 29.47
C GLU A 32 8.44 -17.89 28.66
N GLU A 33 7.22 -17.41 28.92
CA GLU A 33 6.06 -17.81 28.14
C GLU A 33 6.02 -17.11 26.78
N THR A 34 5.65 -17.86 25.74
CA THR A 34 5.41 -17.28 24.41
C THR A 34 3.95 -16.89 24.23
N LYS A 35 3.74 -15.68 23.69
CA LYS A 35 2.44 -15.22 23.14
C LYS A 35 2.17 -15.76 21.72
N SER A 36 3.19 -16.31 21.06
CA SER A 36 3.07 -16.82 19.69
C SER A 36 2.54 -18.25 19.68
N HIS A 37 1.52 -18.49 18.86
CA HIS A 37 0.99 -19.83 18.59
C HIS A 37 1.51 -20.41 17.27
N ASN A 38 2.46 -19.74 16.61
CA ASN A 38 2.99 -20.20 15.34
C ASN A 38 3.92 -21.41 15.53
N LYS A 39 3.44 -22.59 15.12
CA LYS A 39 4.13 -23.87 15.24
C LYS A 39 5.54 -23.86 14.62
N ALA A 40 5.66 -23.32 13.40
CA ALA A 40 6.93 -23.29 12.68
C ALA A 40 7.96 -22.38 13.36
N TYR A 41 7.50 -21.25 13.92
CA TYR A 41 8.34 -20.36 14.72
C TYR A 41 8.86 -21.06 15.99
N LEU A 42 7.94 -21.66 16.77
CA LEU A 42 8.29 -22.33 18.03
C LEU A 42 9.29 -23.46 17.78
N ARG A 43 9.06 -24.31 16.77
CA ARG A 43 10.00 -25.37 16.39
C ARG A 43 11.39 -24.86 16.09
N LYS A 44 11.52 -23.87 15.19
CA LYS A 44 12.82 -23.30 14.82
C LYS A 44 13.54 -22.71 16.03
N ARG A 45 12.80 -22.01 16.90
CA ARG A 45 13.35 -21.33 18.07
C ARG A 45 13.81 -22.32 19.14
N ILE A 46 13.03 -23.37 19.39
CA ILE A 46 13.37 -24.47 20.32
C ILE A 46 14.53 -25.30 19.78
N ALA A 47 14.51 -25.67 18.50
CA ALA A 47 15.59 -26.43 17.86
C ALA A 47 16.93 -25.68 17.98
N TRP A 48 16.94 -24.39 17.68
CA TRP A 48 18.12 -23.54 17.86
C TRP A 48 18.62 -23.56 19.31
N ARG A 49 17.71 -23.50 20.28
CA ARG A 49 18.06 -23.49 21.70
C ARG A 49 18.67 -24.82 22.14
N ILE A 50 18.11 -25.95 21.70
CA ILE A 50 18.64 -27.29 21.95
C ILE A 50 20.05 -27.40 21.36
N GLN A 51 20.25 -26.98 20.12
CA GLN A 51 21.59 -26.95 19.49
C GLN A 51 22.57 -26.07 20.28
N PHE A 52 22.15 -24.87 20.66
CA PHE A 52 22.96 -23.92 21.41
C PHE A 52 23.43 -24.47 22.77
N LEU A 53 22.56 -25.18 23.50
CA LEU A 53 22.91 -25.74 24.81
C LEU A 53 23.93 -26.87 24.70
N VAL A 54 23.91 -27.63 23.60
CA VAL A 54 24.78 -28.79 23.40
C VAL A 54 26.11 -28.41 22.77
N GLU A 55 26.09 -27.58 21.73
CA GLU A 55 27.27 -27.19 20.96
C GLU A 55 27.98 -25.95 21.53
N GLY A 56 27.30 -25.23 22.44
CA GLY A 56 27.70 -23.90 22.86
C GLY A 56 27.30 -22.85 21.82
N GLY A 57 27.26 -21.58 22.24
CA GLY A 57 27.02 -20.48 21.31
C GLY A 57 28.13 -20.31 20.27
N LEU A 58 28.06 -19.25 19.47
CA LEU A 58 29.19 -18.88 18.61
C LEU A 58 30.44 -18.73 19.49
N THR A 59 31.46 -19.51 19.21
CA THR A 59 32.76 -19.42 19.90
C THR A 59 33.31 -18.01 19.78
N GLU A 60 34.11 -17.56 20.75
CA GLU A 60 34.75 -16.24 20.68
C GLU A 60 35.58 -16.07 19.40
N ARG A 61 36.19 -17.17 18.91
CA ARG A 61 36.86 -17.22 17.61
C ARG A 61 35.89 -16.99 16.43
N ALA A 62 34.70 -17.60 16.46
CA ALA A 62 33.68 -17.39 15.43
C ALA A 62 33.13 -15.97 15.45
N LYS A 63 32.90 -15.38 16.63
CA LYS A 63 32.49 -13.97 16.79
C LYS A 63 33.58 -13.02 16.28
N ALA A 64 34.84 -13.25 16.66
CA ALA A 64 35.97 -12.44 16.21
C ALA A 64 36.13 -12.48 14.69
N ARG A 65 36.01 -13.66 14.08
CA ARG A 65 36.06 -13.82 12.63
C ARG A 65 34.86 -13.18 11.92
N ALA A 66 33.66 -13.27 12.48
CA ALA A 66 32.48 -12.56 11.97
C ALA A 66 32.67 -11.04 12.03
N ALA A 67 33.25 -10.52 13.12
CA ALA A 67 33.55 -9.09 13.26
C ALA A 67 34.63 -8.62 12.27
N GLU A 68 35.65 -9.44 12.01
CA GLU A 68 36.66 -9.17 10.99
C GLU A 68 36.07 -9.13 9.59
N LEU A 69 35.24 -10.12 9.23
CA LEU A 69 34.54 -10.15 7.95
C LEU A 69 33.57 -8.96 7.79
N ALA A 70 32.86 -8.57 8.85
CA ALA A 70 31.96 -7.41 8.83
C ALA A 70 32.70 -6.07 8.61
N ARG A 71 33.92 -5.92 9.17
CA ARG A 71 34.76 -4.73 8.94
C ARG A 71 35.24 -4.64 7.49
N ASN A 72 35.57 -5.77 6.89
CA ASN A 72 36.16 -5.84 5.55
C ASN A 72 35.12 -5.97 4.43
N SER A 73 33.84 -6.13 4.76
CA SER A 73 32.76 -6.17 3.78
C SER A 73 32.24 -4.76 3.49
N GLU A 74 32.15 -4.39 2.21
CA GLU A 74 31.30 -3.28 1.78
C GLU A 74 29.83 -3.63 2.10
N LEU A 75 29.34 -3.17 3.24
CA LEU A 75 27.94 -3.35 3.60
C LEU A 75 27.10 -2.61 2.57
N ARG A 76 26.22 -3.34 1.88
CA ARG A 76 25.16 -2.72 1.07
C ARG A 76 24.21 -1.98 2.01
N VAL A 77 24.52 -0.70 2.27
CA VAL A 77 23.65 0.18 3.03
C VAL A 77 22.33 0.27 2.28
N ARG A 78 21.24 -0.21 2.89
CA ARG A 78 19.90 0.12 2.40
C ARG A 78 19.80 1.63 2.42
N GLN A 79 19.77 2.24 1.23
CA GLN A 79 19.54 3.68 1.09
C GLN A 79 18.31 4.03 1.92
N LYS A 80 18.47 4.97 2.86
CA LYS A 80 17.35 5.45 3.69
C LYS A 80 16.23 5.84 2.73
N ARG A 81 15.05 5.26 2.94
CA ARG A 81 13.89 5.50 2.07
C ARG A 81 13.54 6.98 2.19
N ASP A 82 13.54 7.68 1.05
CA ASP A 82 13.20 9.09 0.99
C ASP A 82 11.80 9.31 1.63
N PRO A 83 11.71 10.07 2.74
CA PRO A 83 10.44 10.35 3.41
C PRO A 83 9.44 11.07 2.49
N TYR A 84 9.93 11.81 1.50
CA TYR A 84 9.15 12.63 0.58
C TYR A 84 8.86 11.96 -0.76
N LYS A 85 9.20 10.67 -0.92
CA LYS A 85 8.82 9.92 -2.13
C LYS A 85 7.30 9.83 -2.23
N TRP A 86 6.73 10.26 -3.36
CA TRP A 86 5.31 10.17 -3.66
C TRP A 86 4.73 8.80 -3.29
N GLY A 87 3.70 8.78 -2.43
CA GLY A 87 3.11 7.55 -1.89
C GLY A 87 3.79 6.98 -0.64
N SER A 88 4.74 7.69 -0.02
CA SER A 88 5.30 7.32 1.27
C SER A 88 4.22 7.30 2.37
N ALA A 89 4.41 6.47 3.38
CA ALA A 89 3.51 6.42 4.55
C ALA A 89 3.49 7.77 5.30
N GLU A 90 4.61 8.49 5.27
CA GLU A 90 4.80 9.78 5.94
C GLU A 90 4.14 10.95 5.20
N LEU A 91 4.06 10.91 3.86
CA LEU A 91 3.18 11.81 3.11
C LEU A 91 1.71 11.46 3.34
N ARG A 92 1.37 10.17 3.43
CA ARG A 92 -0.01 9.72 3.67
C ARG A 92 -0.52 10.12 5.05
N SER A 93 0.32 10.16 6.08
CA SER A 93 -0.05 10.63 7.41
C SER A 93 -0.22 12.15 7.47
N ARG A 94 0.46 12.90 6.60
CA ARG A 94 0.29 14.36 6.44
C ARG A 94 -0.92 14.73 5.58
N SER A 95 -1.45 13.80 4.78
CA SER A 95 -2.62 14.04 3.94
C SER A 95 -3.90 13.57 4.63
N VAL A 96 -4.89 14.44 4.80
CA VAL A 96 -6.23 14.04 5.21
C VAL A 96 -7.00 13.58 3.96
N LYS A 97 -7.46 12.33 3.95
CA LYS A 97 -8.47 11.89 2.97
C LYS A 97 -9.86 12.27 3.50
N GLY A 98 -10.30 13.48 3.16
CA GLY A 98 -11.70 13.85 3.29
C GLY A 98 -12.42 13.54 1.98
N SER A 99 -13.55 12.84 2.05
CA SER A 99 -14.55 12.94 0.99
C SER A 99 -15.20 14.31 1.20
N LEU A 100 -14.89 15.29 0.35
CA LEU A 100 -15.78 16.45 0.24
C LEU A 100 -17.13 15.85 -0.13
N GLY A 101 -18.08 15.89 0.81
CA GLY A 101 -19.42 15.36 0.64
C GLY A 101 -20.11 16.11 -0.47
N ALA A 102 -19.82 15.73 -1.71
CA ALA A 102 -20.41 16.36 -2.85
C ALA A 102 -21.85 15.87 -2.92
N LYS A 103 -22.78 16.80 -2.78
CA LYS A 103 -24.16 16.64 -3.26
C LYS A 103 -24.20 16.49 -4.80
N HIS A 104 -23.05 16.45 -5.46
CA HIS A 104 -22.90 16.33 -6.90
C HIS A 104 -22.76 14.88 -7.36
N ASP A 105 -23.29 14.63 -8.56
CA ASP A 105 -23.11 13.39 -9.30
C ASP A 105 -21.58 13.09 -9.44
N PRO A 106 -21.10 11.88 -9.07
CA PRO A 106 -19.70 11.48 -9.19
C PRO A 106 -19.08 11.66 -10.59
N ARG A 107 -19.89 11.87 -11.62
CA ARG A 107 -19.45 12.15 -13.00
C ARG A 107 -19.12 13.62 -13.27
N THR A 108 -19.39 14.51 -12.33
CA THR A 108 -19.10 15.93 -12.46
C THR A 108 -17.74 16.26 -11.85
N PRO A 109 -16.87 16.99 -12.58
CA PRO A 109 -15.64 17.51 -12.02
C PRO A 109 -15.90 18.45 -10.83
N PRO A 110 -14.88 18.75 -10.01
CA PRO A 110 -15.02 19.69 -8.91
C PRO A 110 -15.59 21.06 -9.38
N PRO A 111 -16.34 21.76 -8.52
CA PRO A 111 -16.70 23.16 -8.74
C PRO A 111 -15.46 24.00 -9.09
N GLY A 112 -15.61 24.90 -10.06
CA GLY A 112 -14.54 25.70 -10.64
C GLY A 112 -13.86 25.11 -11.89
N VAL A 113 -14.22 23.88 -12.30
CA VAL A 113 -13.74 23.30 -13.56
C VAL A 113 -14.50 23.88 -14.75
N ILE A 114 -13.78 24.25 -15.80
CA ILE A 114 -14.35 24.73 -17.06
C ILE A 114 -14.41 23.56 -18.06
N LEU A 115 -15.61 23.27 -18.58
CA LEU A 115 -15.85 22.32 -19.65
C LEU A 115 -15.87 23.07 -20.97
N HIS A 116 -15.04 22.65 -21.91
CA HIS A 116 -14.95 23.20 -23.25
C HIS A 116 -15.49 22.20 -24.26
N ARG A 117 -16.38 22.63 -25.14
CA ARG A 117 -16.87 21.81 -26.25
C ARG A 117 -17.10 22.63 -27.50
N GLU A 118 -16.48 22.22 -28.60
CA GLU A 118 -16.80 22.73 -29.93
C GLU A 118 -18.01 21.97 -30.50
N PHE A 119 -19.04 22.70 -30.94
CA PHE A 119 -20.21 22.12 -31.61
C PHE A 119 -20.68 23.03 -32.74
N LYS A 120 -20.74 22.49 -33.97
CA LYS A 120 -21.11 23.23 -35.20
C LYS A 120 -20.33 24.54 -35.40
N GLY A 121 -19.07 24.58 -34.98
CA GLY A 121 -18.21 25.76 -35.08
C GLY A 121 -18.44 26.82 -34.00
N GLN A 122 -19.24 26.52 -32.97
CA GLN A 122 -19.41 27.35 -31.78
C GLN A 122 -18.72 26.70 -30.58
N ASP A 123 -17.91 27.48 -29.87
CA ASP A 123 -17.27 27.06 -28.62
C ASP A 123 -18.24 27.25 -27.45
N VAL A 124 -18.54 26.15 -26.78
CA VAL A 124 -19.43 26.07 -25.62
C VAL A 124 -18.55 25.95 -24.37
N ILE A 125 -18.50 27.02 -23.60
CA ILE A 125 -17.70 27.11 -22.36
C ILE A 125 -18.66 27.07 -21.16
N VAL A 126 -18.57 26.02 -20.36
CA VAL A 126 -19.42 25.82 -19.18
C VAL A 126 -18.58 25.74 -17.92
N THR A 127 -18.88 26.56 -16.93
CA THR A 127 -18.23 26.50 -15.61
C THR A 127 -19.06 25.63 -14.66
N VAL A 128 -18.42 24.66 -14.01
CA VAL A 128 -19.08 23.86 -12.97
C VAL A 128 -19.13 24.69 -11.68
N VAL A 129 -20.31 24.83 -11.08
CA VAL A 129 -20.54 25.60 -9.85
C VAL A 129 -21.08 24.65 -8.77
N ASP A 130 -20.97 25.01 -7.49
CA ASP A 130 -21.35 24.19 -6.31
C ASP A 130 -22.80 23.66 -6.31
N ASP A 131 -23.70 24.22 -7.12
CA ASP A 131 -25.10 23.76 -7.22
C ASP A 131 -25.58 23.61 -8.68
N GLY A 132 -24.67 23.54 -9.65
CA GLY A 132 -25.05 23.37 -11.06
C GLY A 132 -23.96 23.72 -12.07
N PHE A 133 -24.36 24.39 -13.16
CA PHE A 133 -23.50 24.72 -14.29
C PHE A 133 -23.79 26.13 -14.78
N GLU A 134 -22.77 26.92 -15.07
CA GLU A 134 -22.90 28.27 -15.62
C GLU A 134 -22.51 28.28 -17.09
N TYR A 135 -23.35 28.85 -17.94
CA TYR A 135 -23.11 29.04 -19.38
C TYR A 135 -23.55 30.45 -19.76
N GLU A 136 -22.64 31.23 -20.38
CA GLU A 136 -22.88 32.62 -20.79
C GLU A 136 -23.48 33.52 -19.69
N GLY A 137 -23.06 33.34 -18.43
CA GLY A 137 -23.55 34.10 -17.29
C GLY A 137 -24.92 33.66 -16.75
N ARG A 138 -25.48 32.54 -17.25
CA ARG A 138 -26.72 31.93 -16.76
C ARG A 138 -26.44 30.62 -16.05
N THR A 139 -27.06 30.43 -14.89
CA THR A 139 -26.95 29.19 -14.10
C THR A 139 -28.04 28.18 -14.49
N TYR A 140 -27.62 26.96 -14.78
CA TYR A 140 -28.45 25.83 -15.17
C TYR A 140 -28.33 24.68 -14.17
N LYS A 141 -29.44 23.96 -13.95
CA LYS A 141 -29.49 22.79 -13.06
C LYS A 141 -28.83 21.53 -13.64
N SER A 142 -28.58 21.49 -14.96
CA SER A 142 -27.96 20.31 -15.61
C SER A 142 -27.27 20.64 -16.94
N LEU A 143 -26.23 19.87 -17.29
CA LEU A 143 -25.55 19.96 -18.59
C LEU A 143 -26.45 19.64 -19.78
N SER A 144 -27.45 18.79 -19.60
CA SER A 144 -28.41 18.46 -20.66
C SER A 144 -29.27 19.67 -21.03
N ALA A 145 -29.54 20.58 -20.10
CA ALA A 145 -30.24 21.84 -20.40
C ALA A 145 -29.38 22.73 -21.30
N ILE A 146 -28.10 22.92 -20.96
CA ILE A 146 -27.15 23.68 -21.78
C ILE A 146 -26.95 23.02 -23.15
N ALA A 147 -26.73 21.70 -23.18
CA ALA A 147 -26.56 20.98 -24.44
C ALA A 147 -27.80 21.06 -25.35
N THR A 148 -29.01 21.08 -24.78
CA THR A 148 -30.24 21.27 -25.55
C THR A 148 -30.38 22.69 -26.06
N GLU A 149 -30.01 23.69 -25.26
CA GLU A 149 -30.05 25.11 -25.65
C GLU A 149 -29.05 25.40 -26.78
N VAL A 150 -27.86 24.82 -26.73
CA VAL A 150 -26.85 24.97 -27.81
C VAL A 150 -27.19 24.11 -29.02
N ALA A 151 -27.54 22.83 -28.83
CA ALA A 151 -27.73 21.91 -29.95
C ALA A 151 -29.10 22.03 -30.64
N GLY A 152 -30.08 22.67 -29.99
CA GLY A 152 -31.46 22.80 -30.46
C GLY A 152 -32.26 21.49 -30.44
N THR A 153 -31.69 20.40 -29.94
CA THR A 153 -32.32 19.08 -29.83
C THR A 153 -31.90 18.48 -28.49
N ARG A 154 -32.71 17.58 -27.92
CA ARG A 154 -32.41 16.96 -26.63
C ARG A 154 -31.17 16.05 -26.74
N TRP A 155 -30.09 16.43 -26.06
CA TRP A 155 -28.84 15.66 -25.96
C TRP A 155 -28.60 15.20 -24.52
N ASN A 156 -27.87 14.09 -24.35
CA ASN A 156 -27.31 13.73 -23.05
C ASN A 156 -26.09 14.64 -22.79
N GLY A 157 -26.25 15.58 -21.84
CA GLY A 157 -25.24 16.58 -21.54
C GLY A 157 -23.88 15.99 -21.14
N TYR A 158 -23.87 14.88 -20.40
CA TYR A 158 -22.61 14.23 -20.01
C TYR A 158 -21.84 13.69 -21.22
N THR A 159 -22.52 13.12 -22.21
CA THR A 159 -21.87 12.66 -23.44
C THR A 159 -21.47 13.82 -24.35
N PHE A 160 -22.24 14.92 -24.36
CA PHE A 160 -21.93 16.11 -25.13
C PHE A 160 -20.61 16.75 -24.68
N PHE A 161 -20.39 16.84 -23.37
CA PHE A 161 -19.16 17.36 -22.75
C PHE A 161 -18.11 16.28 -22.47
N GLY A 162 -18.30 15.03 -22.93
CA GLY A 162 -17.30 13.97 -22.79
C GLY A 162 -17.08 13.44 -21.36
N LEU A 163 -18.01 13.69 -20.44
CA LEU A 163 -17.96 13.25 -19.03
C LEU A 163 -18.46 11.80 -18.81
N GLY A 164 -18.74 11.08 -19.90
CA GLY A 164 -19.34 9.75 -19.91
C GLY A 164 -18.38 8.63 -20.35
N SER A 165 -17.24 8.47 -19.68
CA SER A 165 -16.49 7.20 -19.51
C SER A 165 -15.10 7.54 -18.99
N THR A 166 -14.66 6.84 -17.94
CA THR A 166 -13.29 6.91 -17.44
C THR A 166 -12.35 6.25 -18.45
N SER A 167 -12.11 6.92 -19.58
CA SER A 167 -10.98 6.65 -20.47
C SER A 167 -10.14 7.91 -20.52
N SER A 168 -9.33 8.08 -19.48
CA SER A 168 -8.22 9.03 -19.44
C SER A 168 -7.32 8.76 -20.65
N LYS A 169 -7.54 9.44 -21.77
CA LYS A 169 -6.50 9.66 -22.78
C LYS A 169 -5.77 10.94 -22.38
N ARG A 170 -4.69 10.77 -21.61
CA ARG A 170 -3.59 11.75 -21.59
C ARG A 170 -3.10 11.86 -23.04
N LYS A 171 -3.36 12.98 -23.70
CA LYS A 171 -2.54 13.39 -24.85
C LYS A 171 -1.33 14.09 -24.27
N GLU A 172 -0.19 13.40 -24.33
CA GLU A 172 1.13 14.02 -24.26
C GLU A 172 1.23 15.02 -25.41
N ALA A 173 1.37 16.29 -25.06
CA ALA A 173 1.86 17.31 -25.98
C ALA A 173 3.36 17.41 -25.77
N THR A 174 4.11 16.68 -26.60
CA THR A 174 5.53 16.92 -26.83
C THR A 174 5.60 17.94 -27.97
N ALA A 175 6.18 19.10 -27.69
CA ALA A 175 6.75 20.01 -28.67
C ALA A 175 8.14 20.39 -28.17
#